data_AF-A0A7C7UGQ6-F1
#
_entry.id   AF-A0A7C7UGQ6-F1
#
_cell.length_a   1.000
_cell.length_b   1.000
_cell.length_c   1.000
_cell.angle_alpha   90.00
_cell.angle_beta   90.00
_cell.angle_gamma   90.00
#
_symmetry.space_group_name_H-M   'P 1'
#
loop_
_entity.id
_entity.type
_entity.pdbx_description
1 polymer ?
#
loop_
_entity_poly.entity_id
_entity_poly.type
_entity_poly.pdbx_seq_one_letter_code
_entity_poly.pdbx_strand_id
1 'polypeptide(L)'
;MAQNSERKGEKPVKKVEVSEWPVVSGDYIVGDPKGSIAVVTLASASLVKELVKHPGVALVGECKTENVGIEKVVLNIISNPNIRFLLVCGTEVAGHVTGGTF
;
A
#
# COMPACT_ATOMS: atom_id res chain seq x y z
N MET A 1 -17.24 29.79 -5.90
CA MET A 1 -18.15 29.08 -4.98
C MET A 1 -18.21 27.61 -5.41
N ALA A 2 -17.48 26.74 -4.75
CA ALA A 2 -17.71 25.30 -4.79
C ALA A 2 -17.74 24.87 -3.32
N GLN A 3 -18.93 24.54 -2.86
CA GLN A 3 -19.19 24.20 -1.47
C GLN A 3 -18.54 22.85 -1.18
N ASN A 4 -17.63 22.84 -0.21
CA ASN A 4 -17.10 21.63 0.38
C ASN A 4 -18.27 20.95 1.12
N SER A 5 -18.87 19.95 0.50
CA SER A 5 -19.93 19.14 1.09
C SER A 5 -19.31 18.32 2.23
N GLU A 6 -19.47 18.82 3.45
CA GLU A 6 -19.19 18.06 4.67
C GLU A 6 -20.00 16.76 4.61
N ARG A 7 -19.31 15.61 4.46
CA ARG A 7 -19.92 14.29 4.68
C ARG A 7 -20.24 14.12 6.17
N LYS A 8 -21.31 14.78 6.63
CA LYS A 8 -21.90 14.59 7.96
C LYS A 8 -22.53 13.20 8.00
N GLY A 9 -21.87 12.24 8.66
CA GLY A 9 -22.51 10.99 9.05
C GLY A 9 -21.66 9.72 9.04
N GLU A 10 -20.40 9.73 8.60
CA GLU A 10 -19.56 8.53 8.73
C GLU A 10 -19.08 8.37 10.16
N LYS A 11 -19.60 7.36 10.87
CA LYS A 11 -18.99 6.90 12.12
C LYS A 11 -17.52 6.60 11.83
N PRO A 12 -16.57 7.06 12.66
CA PRO A 12 -15.16 6.76 12.45
C PRO A 12 -14.97 5.24 12.39
N VAL A 13 -14.47 4.74 11.26
CA VAL A 13 -14.21 3.31 11.07
C VAL A 13 -13.18 2.91 12.12
N LYS A 14 -13.55 1.99 13.01
CA LYS A 14 -12.67 1.50 14.06
C LYS A 14 -11.45 0.85 13.42
N LYS A 15 -10.26 1.42 13.67
CA LYS A 15 -8.98 0.85 13.26
C LYS A 15 -8.54 -0.21 14.27
N VAL A 16 -7.88 -1.25 13.76
CA VAL A 16 -7.38 -2.39 14.53
C VAL A 16 -5.93 -2.11 14.89
N GLU A 17 -5.54 -2.38 16.14
CA GLU A 17 -4.11 -2.41 16.50
C GLU A 17 -3.48 -3.68 15.92
N VAL A 18 -2.33 -3.53 15.28
CA VAL A 18 -1.63 -4.64 14.63
C VAL A 18 -0.24 -4.75 15.24
N SER A 19 0.05 -5.87 15.91
CA SER A 19 1.37 -6.20 16.43
C SER A 19 2.11 -7.11 15.44
N GLU A 20 3.45 -7.04 15.43
CA GLU A 20 4.30 -7.95 14.64
C GLU A 20 4.01 -7.91 13.12
N TRP A 21 3.68 -6.72 12.62
CA TRP A 21 3.46 -6.44 11.21
C TRP A 21 4.49 -5.42 10.70
N PRO A 22 5.02 -5.56 9.46
CA PRO A 22 4.71 -6.60 8.47
C PRO A 22 5.33 -7.97 8.76
N VAL A 23 4.63 -9.04 8.39
CA VAL A 23 4.98 -10.43 8.73
C VAL A 23 6.02 -11.05 7.78
N VAL A 24 6.18 -10.50 6.58
CA VAL A 24 7.16 -10.97 5.59
C VAL A 24 8.14 -9.85 5.24
N SER A 25 9.43 -10.15 5.29
CA SER A 25 10.50 -9.22 4.90
C SER A 25 10.52 -8.96 3.38
N GLY A 26 10.82 -7.72 3.00
CA GLY A 26 10.98 -7.30 1.62
C GLY A 26 11.43 -5.84 1.51
N ASP A 27 11.47 -5.33 0.28
CA ASP A 27 11.90 -3.96 -0.02
C ASP A 27 10.71 -2.99 0.06
N TYR A 28 10.40 -2.55 1.28
CA TYR A 28 9.33 -1.60 1.57
C TYR A 28 9.69 -0.67 2.73
N ILE A 29 8.92 0.40 2.87
CA ILE A 29 8.92 1.27 4.04
C ILE A 29 7.51 1.22 4.66
N VAL A 30 7.49 1.07 5.99
CA VAL A 30 6.26 1.10 6.79
C VAL A 30 5.89 2.56 7.08
N GLY A 31 4.65 2.92 6.80
CA GLY A 31 4.03 4.20 7.16
C GLY A 31 3.26 4.09 8.48
N ASP A 32 2.00 4.54 8.50
CA ASP A 32 1.10 4.35 9.64
C ASP A 32 0.40 2.97 9.55
N PRO A 33 0.64 2.01 10.46
CA PRO A 33 -0.04 0.71 10.44
C PRO A 33 -1.57 0.78 10.51
N LYS A 34 -2.15 1.91 10.94
CA LYS A 34 -3.60 2.17 10.90
C LYS A 34 -4.07 2.79 9.59
N GLY A 35 -3.15 3.12 8.70
CA GLY A 35 -3.42 3.56 7.33
C GLY A 35 -4.23 2.51 6.55
N SER A 36 -4.94 2.97 5.52
CA SER A 36 -5.79 2.13 4.69
C SER A 36 -5.22 1.82 3.31
N ILE A 37 -4.07 2.38 2.97
CA ILE A 37 -3.49 2.30 1.62
C ILE A 37 -2.17 1.55 1.70
N ALA A 38 -2.05 0.47 0.93
CA ALA A 38 -0.76 -0.09 0.53
C ALA A 38 -0.42 0.41 -0.87
N VAL A 39 0.86 0.65 -1.14
CA VAL A 39 1.34 1.16 -2.43
C VAL A 39 2.43 0.25 -2.97
N VAL A 40 2.28 -0.16 -4.24
CA VAL A 40 3.29 -0.88 -5.00
C VAL A 40 3.79 0.03 -6.10
N THR A 41 5.08 0.38 -6.07
CA THR A 41 5.71 1.33 -7.02
C THR A 41 6.35 0.65 -8.23
N LEU A 42 6.13 -0.66 -8.41
CA LEU A 42 6.73 -1.46 -9.47
C LEU A 42 8.25 -1.26 -9.57
N ALA A 43 8.77 -0.81 -10.71
CA ALA A 43 10.21 -0.54 -10.90
C ALA A 43 10.66 0.86 -10.41
N SER A 44 9.76 1.71 -9.92
CA SER A 44 10.05 3.12 -9.56
C SER A 44 10.46 3.29 -8.09
N ALA A 45 11.66 2.81 -7.73
CA ALA A 45 12.23 2.93 -6.37
C ALA A 45 12.22 4.35 -5.79
N SER A 46 12.38 5.37 -6.65
CA SER A 46 12.44 6.78 -6.22
C SER A 46 11.14 7.29 -5.59
N LEU A 47 10.00 6.68 -5.90
CA LEU A 47 8.69 7.09 -5.38
C LEU A 47 8.47 6.66 -3.92
N VAL A 48 9.13 5.59 -3.47
CA VAL A 48 8.86 4.96 -2.16
C VAL A 48 9.00 5.95 -1.00
N LYS A 49 10.10 6.72 -0.96
CA LYS A 49 10.39 7.67 0.14
C LYS A 49 9.44 8.87 0.18
N GLU A 50 8.90 9.25 -0.96
CA GLU A 50 7.92 10.34 -1.04
C GLU A 50 6.54 9.83 -0.61
N LEU A 51 6.13 8.69 -1.17
CA LEU A 51 4.78 8.17 -0.99
C LEU A 51 4.49 7.73 0.44
N VAL A 52 5.48 7.21 1.18
CA VAL A 52 5.28 6.80 2.59
C VAL A 52 4.87 7.95 3.49
N LYS A 53 5.19 9.21 3.12
CA LYS A 53 4.88 10.39 3.92
C LYS A 53 3.42 10.82 3.78
N HIS A 54 2.67 10.27 2.83
CA HIS A 54 1.28 10.64 2.63
C HIS A 54 0.39 10.05 3.74
N PRO A 55 -0.54 10.85 4.30
CA PRO A 55 -1.51 10.36 5.28
C PRO A 55 -2.30 9.16 4.76
N GLY A 56 -2.45 8.15 5.62
CA GLY A 56 -3.22 6.94 5.30
C GLY A 56 -2.43 5.85 4.55
N VAL A 57 -1.17 6.10 4.17
CA VAL A 57 -0.27 5.05 3.66
C VAL A 57 0.23 4.21 4.83
N ALA A 58 -0.07 2.92 4.78
CA ALA A 58 0.40 1.94 5.75
C ALA A 58 1.71 1.28 5.32
N LEU A 59 1.84 0.98 4.03
CA LEU A 59 2.99 0.28 3.46
C LEU A 59 3.25 0.80 2.06
N VAL A 60 4.52 1.00 1.69
CA VAL A 60 4.91 1.27 0.32
C VAL A 60 6.19 0.55 -0.05
N GLY A 61 6.25 -0.07 -1.21
CA GLY A 61 7.45 -0.77 -1.67
C GLY A 61 7.47 -1.06 -3.17
N GLU A 62 8.61 -1.56 -3.63
CA GLU A 62 8.79 -2.04 -5.00
C GLU A 62 8.23 -3.46 -5.15
N CYS A 63 7.77 -3.82 -6.35
CA CYS A 63 7.42 -5.20 -6.69
C CYS A 63 7.80 -5.48 -8.14
N LYS A 64 8.84 -6.27 -8.34
CA LYS A 64 9.45 -6.52 -9.66
C LYS A 64 9.06 -7.85 -10.29
N THR A 65 8.58 -8.79 -9.50
CA THR A 65 8.22 -10.13 -9.97
C THR A 65 6.74 -10.38 -9.75
N GLU A 66 6.10 -10.91 -10.78
CA GLU A 66 4.67 -11.24 -10.88
C GLU A 66 4.26 -12.47 -10.04
N ASN A 67 5.23 -13.15 -9.41
CA ASN A 67 5.02 -14.33 -8.57
C ASN A 67 5.35 -14.02 -7.09
N VAL A 68 6.55 -14.38 -6.62
CA VAL A 68 7.01 -14.24 -5.24
C VAL A 68 6.91 -12.79 -4.74
N GLY A 69 7.08 -11.79 -5.62
CA GLY A 69 6.85 -10.39 -5.27
C GLY A 69 5.40 -10.13 -4.85
N ILE A 70 4.44 -10.55 -5.68
CA ILE A 70 3.01 -10.45 -5.40
C ILE A 70 2.61 -11.25 -4.16
N GLU A 71 3.14 -12.47 -3.98
CA GLU A 71 2.89 -13.28 -2.78
C GLU A 71 3.24 -12.51 -1.49
N LYS A 72 4.42 -11.87 -1.45
CA LYS A 72 4.86 -11.07 -0.30
C LYS A 72 3.96 -9.85 -0.07
N VAL A 73 3.53 -9.18 -1.15
CA VAL A 73 2.60 -8.04 -1.06
C VAL A 73 1.26 -8.50 -0.48
N VAL A 74 0.68 -9.58 -0.99
CA VAL A 74 -0.60 -10.12 -0.51
C VAL A 74 -0.49 -10.51 0.96
N LEU A 75 0.54 -11.25 1.37
CA LEU A 75 0.73 -11.69 2.75
C LEU A 75 0.83 -10.51 3.73
N ASN A 76 1.57 -9.46 3.36
CA ASN A 76 1.66 -8.26 4.19
C ASN A 76 0.38 -7.40 4.16
N ILE A 77 -0.42 -7.43 3.10
CA ILE A 77 -1.70 -6.70 3.06
C ILE A 77 -2.76 -7.41 3.93
N ILE A 78 -2.97 -8.71 3.72
CA ILE A 78 -4.07 -9.45 4.39
C ILE A 78 -3.82 -9.61 5.90
N SER A 79 -2.56 -9.53 6.35
CA SER A 79 -2.19 -9.55 7.78
C SER A 79 -2.47 -8.23 8.50
N ASN A 80 -2.81 -7.16 7.79
CA ASN A 80 -3.23 -5.89 8.37
C ASN A 80 -4.64 -5.49 7.88
N PRO A 81 -5.70 -5.73 8.69
CA PRO A 81 -7.08 -5.47 8.28
C PRO A 81 -7.42 -3.99 8.10
N ASN A 82 -6.52 -3.07 8.50
CA ASN A 82 -6.72 -1.64 8.24
C ASN A 82 -6.52 -1.29 6.76
N ILE A 83 -5.74 -2.08 6.02
CA ILE A 83 -5.42 -1.86 4.61
C ILE A 83 -6.61 -2.30 3.75
N ARG A 84 -7.23 -1.34 3.06
CA ARG A 84 -8.45 -1.54 2.26
C ARG A 84 -8.27 -1.19 0.79
N PHE A 85 -7.14 -0.59 0.44
CA PHE A 85 -6.82 -0.16 -0.91
C PHE A 85 -5.37 -0.53 -1.24
N LEU A 86 -5.18 -1.03 -2.46
CA LEU A 86 -3.88 -1.22 -3.07
C LEU A 86 -3.76 -0.25 -4.23
N LEU A 87 -2.75 0.62 -4.20
CA LEU A 87 -2.38 1.46 -5.32
C LEU A 87 -1.20 0.81 -6.04
N VAL A 88 -1.40 0.41 -7.29
CA VAL A 88 -0.33 -0.04 -8.18
C VAL A 88 0.05 1.14 -9.08
N CYS A 89 1.29 1.60 -8.99
CA CYS A 89 1.77 2.76 -9.72
C CYS A 89 3.27 2.65 -10.06
N GLY A 90 3.79 3.67 -10.75
CA GLY A 90 5.18 3.70 -11.22
C GLY A 90 5.34 3.05 -12.59
N THR A 91 6.59 2.80 -12.96
CA THR A 91 6.98 2.23 -14.24
C THR A 91 6.79 0.71 -14.21
N GLU A 92 6.05 0.19 -15.18
CA GLU A 92 5.87 -1.24 -15.38
C GLU A 92 7.21 -1.96 -15.55
N VAL A 93 7.26 -3.21 -15.08
CA VAL A 93 8.47 -4.04 -15.12
C VAL A 93 8.53 -4.75 -16.48
N ALA A 94 9.49 -4.37 -17.30
CA ALA A 94 9.70 -4.98 -18.61
C ALA A 94 9.92 -6.50 -18.50
N GLY A 95 9.24 -7.28 -19.33
CA GLY A 95 9.31 -8.74 -19.37
C GLY A 95 8.40 -9.45 -18.36
N HIS A 96 8.26 -8.91 -17.15
CA HIS A 96 7.40 -9.49 -16.10
C HIS A 96 5.96 -9.01 -16.20
N VAL A 97 5.75 -7.72 -16.54
CA VAL A 97 4.43 -7.07 -16.57
C VAL A 97 3.69 -7.26 -15.23
N THR A 98 4.43 -7.07 -14.14
CA THR A 98 3.96 -7.30 -12.77
C THR A 98 2.74 -6.46 -12.43
N GLY A 99 2.70 -5.20 -12.84
CA GLY A 99 1.56 -4.31 -12.64
C GLY A 99 0.29 -4.80 -13.33
N GLY A 100 0.41 -5.31 -14.56
CA GLY A 100 -0.69 -5.94 -15.30
C GLY A 100 -1.16 -7.29 -14.73
N THR A 101 -0.41 -7.90 -13.82
CA THR A 101 -0.73 -9.20 -13.19
C THR A 101 -1.42 -9.05 -11.83
N PHE A 102 -1.27 -7.89 -11.17
CA PHE A 102 -1.95 -7.58 -9.90
C PHE A 102 -3.48 -7.52 -10.03
#